data_AF-A0A3M1HD01-F1
#
_entry.id   AF-A0A3M1HD01-F1
#
_cell.length_a   1.000
_cell.length_b   1.000
_cell.length_c   1.000
_cell.angle_alpha   90.00
_cell.angle_beta   90.00
_cell.angle_gamma   90.00
#
_symmetry.space_group_name_H-M   'P 1'
#
loop_
_entity.id
_entity.type
_entity.pdbx_description
1 polymer ?
#
loop_
_entity_poly.entity_id
_entity_poly.type
_entity_poly.pdbx_seq_one_letter_code
_entity_poly.pdbx_strand_id
1 'polypeptide(L)' 'MKPVEKIVIPAGESAVLQPGGLHVMLIGLQRELKKGDSFTLTLRFEKSPPQTVNVTVRESMGAE' A
#
# COMPACT_ATOMS: atom_id res chain seq x y z
N MET A 1 -11.21 -10.44 4.57
CA MET A 1 -10.67 -9.53 3.53
C MET A 1 -11.02 -10.11 2.17
N LYS A 2 -11.48 -9.29 1.22
CA LYS A 2 -11.75 -9.73 -0.16
C LYS A 2 -10.77 -8.99 -1.08
N PRO A 3 -10.04 -9.69 -1.96
CA PRO A 3 -9.19 -9.01 -2.94
C PRO A 3 -10.08 -8.18 -3.87
N VAL A 4 -9.61 -6.97 -4.18
CA VAL A 4 -10.24 -6.09 -5.17
C VAL A 4 -9.29 -5.98 -6.36
N GLU A 5 -9.84 -6.06 -7.57
CA GLU A 5 -9.02 -6.02 -8.79
C GLU A 5 -8.53 -4.59 -9.11
N LYS A 6 -9.27 -3.57 -8.69
CA LYS A 6 -8.93 -2.16 -8.91
C LYS A 6 -9.45 -1.26 -7.80
N ILE A 7 -8.74 -0.16 -7.55
CA ILE A 7 -9.16 0.91 -6.66
C ILE A 7 -9.47 2.13 -7.53
N VAL A 8 -10.71 2.58 -7.53
CA VAL A 8 -11.14 3.77 -8.26
C VAL A 8 -10.80 5.00 -7.42
N ILE A 9 -10.12 5.97 -8.02
CA ILE A 9 -9.85 7.28 -7.42
C ILE A 9 -10.67 8.30 -8.22
N PRO A 10 -11.80 8.80 -7.68
CA PRO A 10 -12.63 9.79 -8.37
C PRO A 10 -11.88 11.11 -8.56
N ALA A 11 -12.24 11.86 -9.61
CA ALA A 11 -11.63 13.16 -9.86
C ALA A 11 -11.95 14.13 -8.70
N GLY A 12 -10.91 14.75 -8.13
CA GLY A 12 -11.05 15.65 -6.98
C GLY A 12 -11.21 14.95 -5.63
N GLU A 13 -11.24 13.62 -5.59
CA GLU A 13 -11.32 12.84 -4.35
C GLU A 13 -10.03 12.05 -4.07
N SER A 14 -9.94 11.47 -2.88
CA SER A 14 -8.78 10.68 -2.43
C SER A 14 -9.24 9.30 -1.97
N ALA A 15 -8.59 8.24 -2.45
CA ALA A 15 -8.77 6.90 -1.92
C ALA A 15 -7.81 6.67 -0.75
N VAL A 16 -8.34 6.42 0.45
CA VAL A 16 -7.53 6.21 1.65
C VAL A 16 -7.19 4.74 1.82
N LEU A 17 -5.90 4.44 1.94
CA LEU A 17 -5.40 3.12 2.28
C LEU A 17 -5.09 3.05 3.77
N GLN A 18 -5.82 2.22 4.53
CA GLN A 18 -5.67 2.09 5.96
C GLN A 18 -6.07 0.69 6.48
N PRO A 19 -5.53 0.27 7.65
CA PRO A 19 -6.00 -0.92 8.33
C PRO A 19 -7.52 -0.88 8.57
N GLY A 20 -8.20 -2.00 8.37
CA GLY A 20 -9.67 -2.07 8.47
C GLY A 20 -10.44 -1.57 7.24
N GLY A 21 -9.77 -0.95 6.27
CA GLY A 21 -10.34 -0.51 4.99
C GLY A 21 -9.59 -1.09 3.78
N LEU A 22 -9.48 -0.28 2.73
CA LEU A 22 -8.63 -0.60 1.58
C LEU A 22 -7.17 -0.62 2.03
N HIS A 23 -6.43 -1.66 1.65
CA HIS A 23 -5.00 -1.75 1.92
C HIS A 23 -4.33 -2.59 0.84
N VAL A 24 -3.03 -2.37 0.65
CA VAL A 24 -2.21 -3.15 -0.27
C VAL A 24 -1.56 -4.29 0.50
N MET A 25 -1.75 -5.51 0.02
CA MET A 25 -1.12 -6.70 0.58
C MET A 25 0.11 -7.06 -0.26
N LEU A 26 1.26 -7.14 0.40
CA LEU A 26 2.50 -7.60 -0.22
C LEU A 26 2.55 -9.13 -0.11
N ILE A 27 2.58 -9.84 -1.22
CA ILE A 27 2.59 -11.31 -1.30
C ILE A 27 3.94 -11.74 -1.87
N GLY A 28 4.51 -12.84 -1.34
CA GLY A 28 5.75 -13.41 -1.86
C GLY A 28 6.98 -12.57 -1.54
N LEU A 29 7.05 -12.02 -0.33
CA LEU A 29 8.21 -11.27 0.15
C LEU A 29 9.49 -12.12 0.05
N GLN A 30 10.50 -11.62 -0.67
CA GLN A 30 11.80 -12.29 -0.78
C GLN A 30 12.68 -12.12 0.45
N ARG A 31 12.38 -11.12 1.28
CA ARG A 31 13.04 -10.86 2.57
C ARG A 31 11.99 -10.48 3.60
N GLU A 32 12.26 -10.82 4.84
CA GLU A 32 11.46 -10.34 5.96
C GLU A 32 11.53 -8.82 6.05
N LEU A 33 10.40 -8.19 6.36
CA LEU A 33 10.30 -6.75 6.61
C LEU A 33 10.47 -6.51 8.11
N LYS A 34 11.52 -5.81 8.52
CA LYS A 34 11.77 -5.49 9.93
C LYS A 34 11.40 -4.04 10.24
N LYS A 35 11.00 -3.77 11.48
CA LYS A 35 10.72 -2.40 11.94
C LYS A 35 11.91 -1.48 11.64
N GLY A 36 11.63 -0.34 11.03
CA GLY A 36 12.66 0.62 10.63
C GLY A 36 13.28 0.36 9.26
N ASP A 37 13.02 -0.79 8.62
CA ASP A 37 13.33 -0.96 7.21
C ASP A 37 12.57 0.08 6.39
N SER A 38 13.19 0.54 5.31
CA SER A 38 12.53 1.36 4.30
C SER A 38 12.73 0.73 2.94
N PHE A 39 11.66 0.69 2.15
CA PHE A 39 11.70 0.17 0.80
C PHE A 39 10.89 1.04 -0.13
N THR A 40 11.34 1.08 -1.37
CA THR A 40 10.69 1.85 -2.41
C THR A 40 9.60 1.01 -3.07
N LEU A 41 8.39 1.56 -3.16
CA LEU A 41 7.27 0.93 -3.83
C LEU A 41 6.79 1.83 -4.98
N THR A 42 6.59 1.25 -6.16
CA THR A 42 6.10 1.97 -7.32
C THR A 42 4.63 1.64 -7.56
N LEU A 43 3.77 2.63 -7.35
CA LEU A 43 2.34 2.59 -7.67
C LEU A 43 2.17 2.88 -9.16
N ARG A 44 1.56 1.95 -9.89
CA ARG A 44 1.19 2.14 -11.29
C ARG A 44 -0.27 2.52 -11.38
N PHE A 45 -0.54 3.63 -12.05
CA PHE A 45 -1.90 4.10 -12.31
C PHE A 45 -2.22 3.91 -13.79
N GLU A 46 -3.47 3.61 -14.11
CA GLU A 46 -3.91 3.44 -15.51
C GLU A 46 -3.86 4.74 -16.30
N LYS A 47 -4.17 5.87 -15.65
CA LYS A 47 -4.31 7.20 -16.28
C LYS A 47 -3.26 8.22 -15.83
N SER A 48 -2.24 7.78 -15.10
CA SER A 48 -1.20 8.66 -14.57
C SER A 48 0.14 7.96 -14.58
N PRO A 49 1.26 8.71 -14.68
CA PRO A 49 2.58 8.11 -14.61
C PRO A 49 2.77 7.35 -13.30
N PRO A 50 3.63 6.32 -13.30
CA PRO A 50 3.92 5.57 -12.08
C PRO A 50 4.49 6.50 -11.01
N GLN A 51 4.00 6.35 -9.79
CA GLN A 51 4.45 7.11 -8.64
C GLN A 51 5.28 6.23 -7.73
N THR A 52 6.48 6.68 -7.44
CA THR A 52 7.38 6.02 -6.51
C THR A 52 7.18 6.60 -5.12
N VAL A 53 6.87 5.74 -4.15
CA VAL A 53 6.70 6.10 -2.74
C VAL A 53 7.73 5.34 -1.90
N ASN A 54 8.30 6.03 -0.91
CA ASN A 54 9.17 5.39 0.08
C ASN A 54 8.30 4.92 1.25
N VAL A 55 8.33 3.62 1.52
CA VAL A 55 7.52 2.97 2.55
C VAL A 55 8.44 2.58 3.68
N THR A 56 8.19 3.14 4.86
CA THR A 56 8.87 2.75 6.10
C THR A 56 8.05 1.67 6.80
N VAL A 57 8.68 0.55 7.10
CA VAL A 57 8.09 -0.55 7.85
C VAL A 57 7.92 -0.13 9.31
N ARG A 58 6.68 -0.06 9.74
CA ARG A 58 6.28 0.24 11.12
C ARG A 58 5.61 -0.99 11.72
N GLU A 59 5.60 -1.07 13.04
CA GLU A 59 4.79 -2.07 13.72
C GLU A 59 3.32 -1.87 13.33
N SER A 60 2.62 -2.97 13.07
CA SER A 60 1.21 -2.91 12.75
C SER A 60 0.49 -2.37 13.98
N MET A 61 -0.11 -1.18 13.86
CA MET A 61 -1.05 -0.66 14.85
C MET A 61 -2.35 -1.48 14.72
N GLY A 62 -2.33 -2.69 15.27
CA GLY A 62 -3.37 -3.70 15.12
C GLY A 62 -3.10 -5.01 15.89
N ALA A 63 -2.15 -4.98 16.83
CA ALA A 63 -1.96 -6.02 17.83
C ALA A 63 -1.94 -5.36 19.21
N GLU A 64 -3.10 -4.90 19.65
CA GLU A 64 -3.49 -4.88 21.06
C GLU A 64 -4.95 -5.35 21.16
#